data_AF-A0A969QIX1-F1
#
_entry.id   AF-A0A969QIX1-F1
#
_cell.length_a   1.000
_cell.length_b   1.000
_cell.length_c   1.000
_cell.angle_alpha   90.00
_cell.angle_beta   90.00
_cell.angle_gamma   90.00
#
_symmetry.space_group_name_H-M   'P 1'
#
loop_
_entity.id
_entity.type
_entity.pdbx_description
1 polymer ?
#
loop_
_entity_poly.entity_id
_entity_poly.type
_entity_poly.pdbx_seq_one_letter_code
_entity_poly.pdbx_strand_id
1 'polypeptide(L)'
;MELTHIYDFGTSSETLIKFVDIREGKPTTNKPIALMVRNLLPPSECIECKETALFLCLECLHDLNVWGSLCDRHLKQHGHQDNYGDPLPLVNSPRLGMCGYDGPAEPPY
;
A
#
# COMPACT_ATOMS: atom_id res chain seq x y z
N MET A 1 7.69 -26.05 4.47
CA MET A 1 7.54 -25.46 5.82
C MET A 1 6.74 -24.18 5.68
N GLU A 2 5.82 -23.93 6.61
CA GLU A 2 4.96 -22.75 6.58
C GLU A 2 5.03 -22.05 7.95
N LEU A 3 4.97 -20.73 7.92
CA LEU A 3 4.94 -19.86 9.10
C LEU A 3 3.73 -18.93 8.95
N THR A 4 2.83 -18.95 9.92
CA THR A 4 1.75 -17.95 10.00
C THR A 4 2.24 -16.76 10.82
N HIS A 5 2.33 -15.59 10.19
CA HIS A 5 2.60 -14.34 10.86
C HIS A 5 1.28 -13.60 11.10
N ILE A 6 0.99 -13.27 12.37
CA ILE A 6 -0.18 -12.49 12.76
C ILE A 6 0.32 -11.15 13.27
N TYR A 7 0.01 -10.08 12.54
CA TYR A 7 0.25 -8.72 12.98
C TYR A 7 -1.05 -8.16 13.56
N ASP A 8 -1.04 -7.75 14.82
CA ASP A 8 -2.21 -7.18 15.50
C ASP A 8 -1.88 -5.78 16.04
N PHE A 9 -2.47 -4.77 15.40
CA PHE A 9 -2.38 -3.38 15.81
C PHE A 9 -3.77 -2.74 15.70
N GLY A 10 -4.65 -3.13 16.63
CA GLY A 10 -6.06 -2.72 16.68
C GLY A 10 -7.00 -3.58 15.83
N THR A 11 -6.47 -4.19 14.76
CA THR A 11 -7.12 -5.27 13.99
C THR A 11 -6.05 -6.21 13.47
N SER A 12 -6.34 -7.51 13.46
CA SER A 12 -5.37 -8.52 13.01
C SER A 12 -5.26 -8.59 11.49
N SER A 13 -4.06 -8.84 11.01
CA SER A 13 -3.76 -9.23 9.63
C SER A 13 -2.91 -10.49 9.65
N GLU A 14 -3.38 -11.52 8.95
CA GLU A 14 -2.71 -12.81 8.88
C GLU A 14 -1.96 -12.94 7.56
N THR A 15 -0.71 -13.38 7.62
CA THR A 15 0.13 -13.63 6.45
C THR A 15 0.74 -15.01 6.55
N LEU A 16 0.41 -15.88 5.58
CA LEU A 16 1.03 -17.19 5.47
C LEU A 16 2.33 -17.08 4.68
N ILE A 17 3.44 -17.35 5.33
CA ILE A 17 4.77 -17.38 4.73
C ILE A 17 5.08 -18.84 4.38
N LYS A 18 5.15 -19.13 3.09
CA LYS A 18 5.54 -20.45 2.59
C LYS A 18 7.00 -20.44 2.20
N PHE A 19 7.76 -21.36 2.78
CA PHE A 19 9.12 -21.62 2.33
C PHE A 19 9.09 -22.34 0.99
N VAL A 20 9.70 -21.72 -0.03
CA VAL A 20 9.75 -22.24 -1.39
C VAL A 20 11.07 -22.99 -1.65
N ASP A 21 12.21 -22.37 -1.33
CA ASP A 21 13.54 -22.97 -1.55
C ASP A 21 14.64 -22.22 -0.76
N ILE A 22 15.87 -22.75 -0.78
CA ILE A 22 17.09 -22.12 -0.23
C ILE A 22 18.03 -21.75 -1.36
N ARG A 23 18.67 -20.57 -1.24
CA ARG A 23 19.83 -20.22 -2.05
C ARG A 23 21.09 -20.17 -1.19
N GLU A 24 22.08 -20.99 -1.53
CA GLU A 24 23.44 -20.86 -1.01
C GLU A 24 24.26 -19.92 -1.91
N GLY A 25 25.05 -19.02 -1.32
CA GLY A 25 25.90 -18.12 -2.10
C GLY A 25 26.46 -16.95 -1.31
N LYS A 26 27.29 -16.15 -1.98
CA LYS A 26 27.85 -14.92 -1.38
C LYS A 26 26.74 -13.87 -1.16
N PRO A 27 26.87 -13.04 -0.11
CA PRO A 27 26.01 -11.88 0.08
C PRO A 27 25.97 -11.01 -1.18
N THR A 28 24.78 -10.51 -1.53
CA THR A 28 24.60 -9.60 -2.68
C THR A 28 24.92 -8.14 -2.32
N THR A 29 24.98 -7.83 -1.03
CA THR A 29 25.34 -6.52 -0.49
C THR A 29 26.22 -6.71 0.75
N ASN A 30 26.88 -5.64 1.21
CA ASN A 30 27.62 -5.62 2.47
C ASN A 30 26.71 -5.35 3.69
N LYS A 31 25.38 -5.31 3.50
CA LYS A 31 24.39 -5.04 4.56
C LYS A 31 23.92 -6.36 5.19
N PRO A 32 23.46 -6.34 6.45
CA PRO A 32 22.92 -7.54 7.11
C PRO A 32 21.68 -8.14 6.43
N ILE A 33 20.90 -7.31 5.72
CA ILE A 33 19.69 -7.71 5.01
C ILE A 33 19.78 -7.18 3.57
N ALA A 34 19.49 -8.03 2.60
CA ALA A 34 19.37 -7.64 1.20
C ALA A 34 17.92 -7.82 0.74
N LEU A 35 17.24 -6.73 0.37
CA LEU A 35 15.93 -6.82 -0.27
C LEU A 35 16.12 -7.34 -1.70
N MET A 36 15.73 -8.59 -1.93
CA MET A 36 15.89 -9.24 -3.23
C MET A 36 14.77 -8.88 -4.20
N VAL A 37 13.55 -8.71 -3.69
CA VAL A 37 12.35 -8.41 -4.48
C VAL A 37 11.35 -7.63 -3.63
N ARG A 38 10.58 -6.77 -4.28
CA ARG A 38 9.43 -6.07 -3.69
C ARG A 38 8.31 -6.03 -4.72
N ASN A 39 7.08 -6.26 -4.27
CA ASN A 39 5.92 -6.13 -5.14
C ASN A 39 5.76 -4.69 -5.62
N LEU A 40 5.48 -4.53 -6.91
CA LEU A 40 5.07 -3.26 -7.48
C LEU A 40 3.63 -2.96 -7.07
N LEU A 41 3.32 -1.69 -6.80
CA LEU A 41 1.95 -1.24 -6.61
C LEU A 41 1.16 -1.49 -7.91
N PRO A 42 0.04 -2.23 -7.88
CA PRO A 42 -0.82 -2.35 -9.05
C PRO A 42 -1.33 -0.97 -9.49
N PRO A 43 -1.44 -0.69 -10.80
CA PRO A 43 -2.01 0.56 -11.27
C PRO A 43 -3.47 0.68 -10.80
N SER A 44 -3.86 1.89 -10.43
CA SER A 44 -5.26 2.24 -10.14
C SER A 44 -5.72 3.30 -11.13
N GLU A 45 -6.96 3.21 -11.57
CA GLU A 45 -7.57 4.20 -12.45
C GLU A 45 -8.28 5.27 -11.64
N CYS A 46 -8.30 6.50 -12.15
CA CYS A 46 -9.11 7.57 -11.59
C CYS A 46 -10.58 7.27 -11.84
N ILE A 47 -11.41 7.37 -10.80
CA ILE A 47 -12.84 7.07 -10.88
C ILE A 47 -13.54 7.93 -11.95
N GLU A 48 -13.07 9.16 -12.14
CA GLU A 48 -13.65 10.17 -13.05
C GLU A 48 -13.18 10.07 -14.52
N CYS A 49 -11.86 10.03 -14.80
CA CYS A 49 -11.33 10.02 -16.18
C CYS A 49 -10.65 8.72 -16.62
N LYS A 50 -10.50 7.73 -15.74
CA LYS A 50 -9.79 6.46 -16.01
C LYS A 50 -8.28 6.56 -16.29
N GLU A 51 -7.69 7.75 -16.23
CA GLU A 51 -6.23 7.89 -16.22
C GLU A 51 -5.63 7.39 -14.90
N THR A 52 -4.30 7.27 -14.81
CA THR A 52 -3.61 6.83 -13.59
C THR A 52 -4.02 7.65 -12.36
N ALA A 53 -4.53 6.97 -11.34
CA ALA A 53 -4.79 7.54 -10.03
C ALA A 53 -3.54 7.46 -9.14
N LEU A 54 -3.43 8.44 -8.25
CA LEU A 54 -2.34 8.57 -7.30
C LEU A 54 -2.84 8.65 -5.85
N PHE A 55 -4.12 8.95 -5.63
CA PHE A 55 -4.71 9.18 -4.31
C PHE A 55 -5.99 8.37 -4.12
N LEU A 56 -6.36 8.12 -2.87
CA LEU A 56 -7.59 7.47 -2.44
C LEU A 56 -8.33 8.37 -1.45
N CYS A 57 -9.57 8.72 -1.75
CA CYS A 57 -10.45 9.41 -0.80
C CYS A 57 -11.07 8.41 0.18
N LEU A 58 -10.83 8.60 1.48
CA LEU A 58 -11.38 7.74 2.53
C LEU A 58 -12.89 7.94 2.74
N GLU A 59 -13.40 9.15 2.55
CA GLU A 59 -14.84 9.43 2.62
C GLU A 59 -15.60 8.65 1.52
N CYS A 60 -15.07 8.63 0.30
CA CYS A 60 -15.63 7.80 -0.78
C CYS A 60 -15.63 6.31 -0.42
N LEU A 61 -14.54 5.83 0.19
CA LEU A 61 -14.41 4.43 0.57
C LEU A 61 -15.38 4.05 1.70
N HIS A 62 -15.51 4.88 2.73
CA HIS A 62 -16.25 4.55 3.94
C HIS A 62 -17.72 4.95 3.88
N ASP A 63 -18.05 6.14 3.38
CA ASP A 63 -19.42 6.65 3.40
C ASP A 63 -20.18 6.31 2.12
N LEU A 64 -19.48 6.31 0.98
CA LEU A 64 -20.07 6.03 -0.33
C LEU A 64 -19.84 4.57 -0.78
N ASN A 65 -19.01 3.81 -0.06
CA ASN A 65 -18.65 2.43 -0.39
C ASN A 65 -18.12 2.25 -1.82
N VAL A 66 -17.35 3.22 -2.32
CA VAL A 66 -16.72 3.20 -3.65
C VAL A 66 -15.21 3.39 -3.55
N TRP A 67 -14.46 2.73 -4.44
CA TRP A 67 -13.03 2.96 -4.58
C TRP A 67 -12.77 4.33 -5.23
N GLY A 68 -12.79 5.39 -4.41
CA GLY A 68 -12.63 6.78 -4.83
C GLY A 68 -11.19 7.16 -5.15
N SER A 69 -10.57 6.47 -6.10
CA SER A 69 -9.21 6.74 -6.55
C SER A 69 -9.17 7.93 -7.51
N LEU A 70 -8.24 8.86 -7.28
CA LEU A 70 -8.18 10.16 -7.94
C LEU A 70 -6.79 10.41 -8.55
N CYS A 71 -6.76 10.99 -9.75
CA CYS A 71 -5.55 11.61 -10.30
C CYS A 71 -5.37 13.03 -9.72
N ASP A 72 -4.20 13.62 -9.90
CA ASP A 72 -3.88 14.97 -9.40
C ASP A 72 -4.92 16.04 -9.78
N ARG A 73 -5.48 15.94 -10.99
CA ARG A 73 -6.45 16.90 -11.50
C ARG A 73 -7.77 16.82 -10.76
N HIS A 74 -8.30 15.61 -10.59
CA HIS A 74 -9.58 15.43 -9.92
C HIS A 74 -9.47 15.55 -8.40
N LEU A 75 -8.31 15.26 -7.81
CA LEU A 75 -8.04 15.53 -6.40
C LEU A 75 -8.33 17.00 -6.04
N LYS A 76 -7.83 17.95 -6.85
CA LYS A 76 -8.00 19.40 -6.62
C LYS A 76 -9.45 19.88 -6.71
N GLN A 77 -10.30 19.13 -7.38
CA GLN A 77 -11.72 19.42 -7.55
C GLN A 77 -12.60 18.58 -6.61
N HIS A 78 -11.99 17.62 -5.91
CA HIS A 78 -12.68 16.71 -5.02
C HIS A 78 -12.93 17.40 -3.68
N GLY A 79 -14.19 17.51 -3.28
CA GLY A 79 -14.62 18.31 -2.12
C GLY A 79 -14.63 17.58 -0.78
N HIS A 80 -14.09 16.37 -0.69
CA HIS A 80 -14.09 15.59 0.55
C HIS A 80 -12.78 15.78 1.32
N GLN A 81 -12.69 16.83 2.14
CA GLN A 81 -11.59 17.05 3.10
C GLN A 81 -12.05 17.10 4.57
N ASP A 82 -13.36 17.24 4.83
CA ASP A 82 -13.83 17.68 6.15
C ASP A 82 -13.89 16.55 7.19
N ASN A 83 -14.45 15.38 6.81
CA ASN A 83 -14.72 14.31 7.77
C ASN A 83 -13.55 13.34 7.96
N TYR A 84 -12.84 13.04 6.87
CA TYR A 84 -11.76 12.04 6.83
C TYR A 84 -10.38 12.62 6.53
N GLY A 85 -10.27 13.95 6.43
CA GLY A 85 -9.06 14.63 6.01
C GLY A 85 -8.80 14.50 4.50
N ASP A 86 -7.59 14.90 4.10
CA ASP A 86 -7.19 14.85 2.70
C ASP A 86 -7.09 13.41 2.16
N PRO A 87 -7.43 13.16 0.88
CA PRO A 87 -7.17 11.89 0.22
C PRO A 87 -5.72 11.43 0.36
N LEU A 88 -5.53 10.16 0.68
CA LEU A 88 -4.22 9.58 0.96
C LEU A 88 -3.52 9.12 -0.32
N PRO A 89 -2.18 9.19 -0.41
CA PRO A 89 -1.44 8.57 -1.50
C PRO A 89 -1.72 7.06 -1.60
N LEU A 90 -1.89 6.56 -2.82
CA LEU A 90 -1.98 5.14 -3.09
C LEU A 90 -0.60 4.50 -2.82
N VAL A 91 -0.58 3.52 -1.91
CA VAL A 91 0.62 2.74 -1.58
C VAL A 91 0.30 1.25 -1.56
N ASN A 92 1.32 0.41 -1.72
CA ASN A 92 1.15 -1.04 -1.87
C ASN A 92 0.91 -1.74 -0.52
N SER A 93 -0.11 -1.27 0.20
CA SER A 93 -0.57 -1.86 1.46
C SER A 93 -1.97 -2.44 1.27
N PRO A 94 -2.20 -3.72 1.63
CA PRO A 94 -3.56 -4.28 1.68
C PRO A 94 -4.44 -3.62 2.75
N ARG A 95 -3.84 -2.71 3.55
CA ARG A 95 -4.45 -2.02 4.68
C ARG A 95 -4.38 -0.49 4.51
N LEU A 96 -4.25 -0.02 3.26
CA LEU A 96 -4.28 1.41 2.92
C LEU A 96 -5.49 2.09 3.58
N GLY A 97 -5.27 3.23 4.22
CA GLY A 97 -6.31 3.95 4.98
C GLY A 97 -6.51 3.47 6.42
N MET A 98 -5.92 2.35 6.84
CA MET A 98 -6.08 1.80 8.20
C MET A 98 -4.78 1.68 9.00
N CYS A 99 -3.66 1.35 8.35
CA CYS A 99 -2.41 1.02 9.06
C CYS A 99 -1.38 2.15 9.15
N GLY A 100 -1.67 3.34 8.63
CA GLY A 100 -0.75 4.48 8.62
C GLY A 100 0.51 4.29 7.76
N TYR A 101 0.60 3.20 6.98
CA TYR A 101 1.69 2.99 6.04
C TYR A 101 1.62 4.03 4.91
N ASP A 102 2.70 4.77 4.73
CA ASP A 102 2.84 5.90 3.80
C ASP A 102 3.76 5.61 2.61
N GLY A 103 4.32 4.40 2.55
CA GLY A 103 5.13 3.94 1.43
C GLY A 103 6.39 3.21 1.85
N PRO A 104 7.17 2.70 0.88
CA PRO A 104 8.43 2.05 1.18
C PRO A 104 9.47 3.06 1.69
N ALA A 105 10.28 2.63 2.67
CA ALA A 105 11.47 3.38 3.06
C ALA A 105 12.47 3.52 1.89
N GLU A 106 13.16 4.66 1.84
CA GLU A 106 14.22 4.92 0.87
C GLU A 106 15.49 4.11 1.21
N PRO A 107 16.20 3.56 0.21
CA PRO A 107 17.50 2.92 0.41
C PRO A 107 18.55 3.90 1.00
N PRO A 108 19.62 3.43 1.66
CA PRO A 108 20.10 2.03 1.68
C PRO A 108 19.80 1.33 3.01
N TYR A 109 18.75 0.50 3.01
CA TYR A 109 18.60 -0.56 4.01
C TYR A 109 19.77 -1.54 3.94
#